data_AF-A0A7Y3GG91-F1
#
_entry.id   AF-A0A7Y3GG91-F1
#
_cell.length_a   1.000
_cell.length_b   1.000
_cell.length_c   1.000
_cell.angle_alpha   90.00
_cell.angle_beta   90.00
_cell.angle_gamma   90.00
#
_symmetry.space_group_name_H-M   'P 1'
#
loop_
_entity.id
_entity.type
_entity.pdbx_description
1 polymer ?
#
loop_
_entity_poly.entity_id
_entity_poly.type
_entity_poly.pdbx_seq_one_letter_code
_entity_poly.pdbx_strand_id
1 'polypeptide(L)' 'MALKVGFVGLGIMGQPMAQNVVKGGYALSVYNRSSEK' A
#
# COMPACT_ATOMS: atom_id res chain seq x y z
N MET A 1 17.75 7.81 5.77
CA MET A 1 16.34 7.75 6.17
C MET A 1 15.60 6.80 5.25
N ALA A 2 14.80 5.86 5.78
CA ALA A 2 13.94 5.01 4.95
C ALA A 2 12.68 5.82 4.54
N LEU A 3 12.38 5.89 3.25
CA LEU A 3 11.19 6.55 2.73
C LEU A 3 9.95 5.73 3.15
N LYS A 4 9.00 6.37 3.83
CA LYS A 4 7.71 5.78 4.22
C LYS A 4 6.62 6.24 3.27
N VAL A 5 5.81 5.29 2.79
CA VAL A 5 4.73 5.52 1.83
C VAL A 5 3.39 5.22 2.51
N GLY A 6 2.44 6.14 2.38
CA GLY A 6 1.04 5.93 2.76
C GLY A 6 0.20 5.62 1.51
N PHE A 7 -0.64 4.60 1.58
CA PHE A 7 -1.50 4.18 0.46
C PHE A 7 -2.95 4.03 0.91
N VAL A 8 -3.87 4.72 0.24
CA VAL A 8 -5.30 4.67 0.57
C VAL A 8 -6.07 4.00 -0.56
N GLY A 9 -6.73 2.90 -0.25
CA GLY A 9 -7.58 2.14 -1.18
C GLY A 9 -6.91 0.86 -1.69
N LEU A 10 -7.47 -0.30 -1.35
CA LEU A 10 -6.94 -1.61 -1.77
C LEU A 10 -7.87 -2.31 -2.77
N GLY A 11 -8.35 -1.55 -3.75
CA GLY A 11 -9.16 -2.08 -4.87
C GLY A 11 -8.34 -2.89 -5.87
N ILE A 12 -8.96 -3.23 -7.02
CA ILE A 12 -8.36 -4.05 -8.09
C ILE A 12 -6.99 -3.53 -8.53
N MET A 13 -6.82 -2.21 -8.65
CA MET A 13 -5.54 -1.58 -8.97
C MET A 13 -4.71 -1.24 -7.72
N GLY A 14 -5.36 -0.90 -6.61
CA GLY A 14 -4.70 -0.46 -5.38
C GLY A 14 -3.80 -1.52 -4.77
N GLN A 15 -4.31 -2.75 -4.70
CA GLN A 15 -3.59 -3.89 -4.13
C GLN A 15 -2.28 -4.24 -4.87
N PRO A 16 -2.23 -4.42 -6.21
CA PRO A 16 -0.97 -4.68 -6.90
C PRO A 16 0.01 -3.50 -6.84
N MET A 17 -0.48 -2.24 -6.80
CA MET A 17 0.38 -1.08 -6.60
C MET A 17 1.03 -1.07 -5.21
N ALA A 18 0.24 -1.30 -4.15
CA ALA A 18 0.76 -1.43 -2.78
C ALA A 18 1.81 -2.54 -2.68
N GLN A 19 1.58 -3.69 -3.32
CA GLN A 19 2.56 -4.78 -3.38
C GLN A 19 3.87 -4.37 -4.08
N ASN A 20 3.80 -3.60 -5.16
CA ASN A 20 4.99 -3.11 -5.85
C ASN A 20 5.80 -2.15 -4.97
N VAL A 21 5.14 -1.32 -4.15
CA VAL A 21 5.82 -0.45 -3.19
C VAL A 21 6.60 -1.27 -2.16
N VAL A 22 5.99 -2.33 -1.61
CA VAL A 22 6.68 -3.25 -0.68
C VAL A 22 7.84 -3.97 -1.37
N LYS A 23 7.63 -4.49 -2.59
CA LYS A 23 8.68 -5.15 -3.39
C LYS A 23 9.85 -4.22 -3.71
N GLY A 24 9.59 -2.91 -3.83
CA GLY A 24 10.61 -1.89 -4.01
C GLY A 24 11.45 -1.58 -2.76
N GLY A 25 11.16 -2.23 -1.62
CA GLY A 25 11.90 -2.03 -0.36
C GLY A 25 11.43 -0.83 0.46
N TYR A 26 10.27 -0.25 0.14
CA TYR A 26 9.72 0.89 0.84
C TYR A 26 8.83 0.46 2.01
N ALA A 27 8.94 1.17 3.13
CA ALA A 27 8.04 0.96 4.26
C ALA A 27 6.66 1.50 3.91
N LEU A 28 5.63 0.63 3.94
CA LEU A 28 4.27 0.95 3.51
C LEU A 28 3.29 0.92 4.68
N SER A 29 2.41 1.92 4.75
CA SER A 29 1.21 1.91 5.56
C SER A 29 -0.01 2.03 4.66
N VAL A 30 -1.01 1.17 4.87
CA VAL A 30 -2.21 1.11 4.04
C VAL A 30 -3.45 1.47 4.86
N TYR A 31 -4.42 2.09 4.21
CA TYR A 31 -5.75 2.29 4.76
C TYR A 31 -6.79 1.97 3.69
N ASN A 32 -7.82 1.23 4.06
CA ASN A 32 -8.99 1.01 3.23
C ASN A 32 -10.25 1.25 4.05
N ARG A 33 -11.29 1.82 3.42
CA ARG A 33 -12.55 2.11 4.12
C ARG A 33 -13.22 0.82 4.63
N SER A 34 -13.20 -0.22 3.81
CA SER A 34 -13.72 -1.54 4.18
C SER A 34 -12.57 -2.36 4.74
N SER A 35 -12.65 -2.77 5.99
CA SER A 35 -11.60 -3.57 6.66
C SER A 35 -11.47 -4.99 6.11
N GLU A 36 -12.43 -5.45 5.29
CA GLU A 36 -12.38 -6.73 4.58
C GLU A 36 -11.31 -6.76 3.48
N LYS A 37 -10.78 -5.59 3.09
CA LYS A 37 -9.75 -5.40 2.08
C LYS A 37 -8.53 -4.75 2.72
#